data_AF-A0A0Q6VA41-F1
#
_entry.id   AF-A0A0Q6VA41-F1
#
_cell.length_a   1.000
_cell.length_b   1.000
_cell.length_c   1.000
_cell.angle_alpha   90.00
_cell.angle_beta   90.00
_cell.angle_gamma   90.00
#
_symmetry.space_group_name_H-M   'P 1'
#
loop_
_entity.id
_entity.type
_entity.pdbx_description
1 polymer ?
#
loop_
_entity_poly.entity_id
_entity_poly.type
_entity_poly.pdbx_seq_one_letter_code
_entity_poly.pdbx_strand_id
1 'polypeptide(L)'
;MPRRLERRTNLAVGGAEQLSNQALSDAASRLLDERGDLAPGSVLRCFARSVRAVLRAGCEASQVAVAAEQLTRELLEQRPTGLGPPRGIGPHAHLLQVPRPRRAS
;
A
#
# COMPACT_ATOMS: atom_id res chain seq x y z
N MET A 1 -0.24 57.40 1.78
CA MET A 1 0.11 56.66 0.55
C MET A 1 1.63 56.68 0.41
N PRO A 2 2.36 55.59 0.04
CA PRO A 2 1.86 54.32 -0.52
C PRO A 2 2.59 53.01 -0.07
N ARG A 3 2.06 51.85 -0.55
CA ARG A 3 2.64 50.48 -0.75
C ARG A 3 2.91 49.63 0.51
N ARG A 4 2.12 48.61 0.88
CA ARG A 4 1.58 47.43 0.15
C ARG A 4 2.67 46.73 -0.67
N LEU A 5 3.33 45.71 -0.11
CA LEU A 5 3.99 44.65 -0.87
C LEU A 5 3.94 43.32 -0.11
N GLU A 6 2.90 42.55 -0.43
CA GLU A 6 2.90 41.10 -0.65
C GLU A 6 3.80 40.22 0.25
N ARG A 7 3.32 39.88 1.45
CA ARG A 7 3.64 38.57 2.06
C ARG A 7 2.82 37.48 1.34
N ARG A 8 3.27 37.12 0.14
CA ARG A 8 2.77 35.96 -0.60
C ARG A 8 3.16 34.67 0.13
N THR A 9 2.23 34.17 0.94
CA THR A 9 1.76 32.77 0.94
C THR A 9 2.73 31.72 0.36
N ASN A 10 3.67 31.21 1.17
CA ASN A 10 4.45 30.00 0.85
C ASN A 10 4.22 28.86 1.88
N LEU A 11 3.11 28.88 2.63
CA LEU A 11 2.81 27.90 3.67
C LEU A 11 1.85 26.77 3.23
N ALA A 12 1.30 26.81 2.01
CA ALA A 12 0.21 25.91 1.62
C ALA A 12 0.63 24.64 0.86
N VAL A 13 1.89 24.52 0.42
CA VAL A 13 2.33 23.36 -0.38
C VAL A 13 2.61 22.13 0.48
N GLY A 14 3.05 22.29 1.74
CA GLY A 14 3.30 21.15 2.64
C GLY A 14 2.03 20.53 3.26
N GLY A 15 0.92 21.27 3.30
CA GLY A 15 -0.32 20.80 3.93
C GLY A 15 -1.06 19.74 3.12
N ALA A 16 -1.13 19.89 1.80
CA ALA A 16 -1.85 18.95 0.94
C ALA A 16 -1.18 17.57 0.90
N GLU A 17 0.15 17.55 0.87
CA GLU A 17 0.94 16.31 0.87
C GLU A 17 0.85 15.59 2.22
N GLN A 18 0.87 16.35 3.33
CA GLN A 18 0.74 15.82 4.68
C GLN A 18 -0.68 15.32 4.97
N LEU A 19 -1.71 16.01 4.49
CA LEU A 19 -3.11 15.56 4.54
C LEU A 19 -3.33 14.29 3.71
N SER A 20 -2.70 14.19 2.54
CA SER A 20 -2.74 12.98 1.70
C SER A 20 -2.07 11.79 2.39
N ASN A 21 -0.93 12.00 3.05
CA ASN A 21 -0.24 10.97 3.83
C ASN A 21 -1.07 10.47 5.03
N GLN A 22 -1.76 11.38 5.73
CA GLN A 22 -2.65 10.98 6.82
C GLN A 22 -3.84 10.17 6.28
N ALA A 23 -4.48 10.62 5.20
CA ALA A 23 -5.59 9.91 4.57
C ALA A 23 -5.20 8.50 4.10
N LEU A 24 -3.99 8.33 3.55
CA LEU A 24 -3.44 7.03 3.18
C LEU A 24 -3.20 6.13 4.40
N SER A 25 -2.72 6.70 5.51
CA SER A 25 -2.47 5.96 6.75
C SER A 25 -3.77 5.51 7.42
N ASP A 26 -4.79 6.36 7.44
CA ASP A 26 -6.11 6.05 7.96
C ASP A 26 -6.77 4.95 7.12
N ALA A 27 -6.70 5.05 5.78
CA ALA A 27 -7.22 4.03 4.87
C ALA A 27 -6.51 2.67 5.06
N ALA A 28 -5.18 2.67 5.20
CA ALA A 28 -4.42 1.45 5.47
C ALA A 28 -4.82 0.80 6.81
N SER A 29 -5.05 1.61 7.85
CA SER A 29 -5.50 1.13 9.17
C SER A 29 -6.89 0.49 9.09
N ARG A 30 -7.84 1.13 8.42
CA ARG A 30 -9.18 0.56 8.18
C ARG A 30 -9.12 -0.79 7.46
N LEU A 31 -8.30 -0.89 6.41
CA LEU A 31 -8.14 -2.14 5.67
C LEU A 31 -7.51 -3.26 6.52
N LEU A 32 -6.61 -2.93 7.45
CA LEU A 32 -6.04 -3.90 8.38
C LEU A 32 -7.07 -4.40 9.39
N ASP A 33 -7.91 -3.50 9.91
CA ASP A 33 -8.99 -3.85 10.84
C ASP A 33 -10.06 -4.71 10.17
N GLU A 34 -10.44 -4.38 8.93
CA GLU A 34 -11.43 -5.13 8.15
C GLU A 34 -10.94 -6.50 7.70
N ARG A 35 -9.64 -6.62 7.39
CA ARG A 35 -9.01 -7.85 6.91
C ARG A 35 -8.09 -8.48 7.95
N GLY A 36 -8.59 -8.54 9.19
CA GLY A 36 -7.91 -9.23 10.29
C GLY A 36 -7.66 -10.73 10.03
N ASP A 37 -8.31 -11.31 9.03
CA ASP A 37 -8.07 -12.66 8.53
C ASP A 37 -6.76 -12.81 7.71
N LEU A 38 -6.20 -11.70 7.23
CA LEU A 38 -4.99 -11.68 6.41
C LEU A 38 -3.77 -11.18 7.18
N ALA A 39 -2.58 -11.63 6.78
CA ALA A 39 -1.34 -11.09 7.33
C ALA A 39 -1.22 -9.58 7.00
N PRO A 40 -0.92 -8.70 7.98
CA PRO A 40 -0.85 -7.25 7.78
C PRO A 40 0.04 -6.82 6.61
N GLY A 41 1.21 -7.44 6.48
CA GLY A 41 2.14 -7.16 5.38
C GLY A 41 1.62 -7.57 3.99
N SER A 42 0.59 -8.41 3.89
CA SER A 42 -0.07 -8.70 2.61
C SER A 42 -1.06 -7.59 2.25
N VAL A 43 -1.85 -7.13 3.22
CA VAL A 43 -2.81 -6.02 3.06
C VAL A 43 -2.06 -4.74 2.67
N LEU A 44 -1.01 -4.38 3.41
CA LEU A 44 -0.20 -3.19 3.14
C LEU A 44 0.48 -3.23 1.76
N ARG A 45 0.99 -4.38 1.33
CA ARG A 45 1.58 -4.53 -0.02
C ARG A 45 0.52 -4.40 -1.11
N CYS A 46 -0.68 -4.92 -0.89
CA CYS A 46 -1.80 -4.77 -1.82
C CYS A 46 -2.21 -3.29 -1.92
N PHE A 47 -2.40 -2.63 -0.78
CA PHE A 47 -2.74 -1.21 -0.70
C PHE A 47 -1.68 -0.32 -1.39
N ALA A 48 -0.39 -0.53 -1.12
CA ALA A 48 0.68 0.22 -1.77
C ALA A 48 0.69 0.04 -3.31
N ARG A 49 0.32 -1.15 -3.80
CA ARG A 49 0.17 -1.42 -5.24
C ARG A 49 -1.03 -0.67 -5.80
N SER A 50 -2.16 -0.64 -5.09
CA SER A 50 -3.36 0.11 -5.48
C SER A 50 -3.11 1.61 -5.54
N VAL A 51 -2.43 2.18 -4.53
CA VAL A 51 -2.03 3.61 -4.52
C VAL A 51 -1.20 3.94 -5.76
N ARG A 52 -0.21 3.12 -6.09
CA ARG A 52 0.61 3.32 -7.30
C ARG A 52 -0.20 3.23 -8.59
N ALA A 53 -1.18 2.32 -8.66
CA ALA A 53 -2.04 2.17 -9.83
C ALA A 53 -2.93 3.40 -10.03
N VAL A 54 -3.55 3.87 -8.95
CA VAL A 54 -4.42 5.06 -8.93
C VAL A 54 -3.64 6.34 -9.27
N LEU A 55 -2.43 6.50 -8.73
CA LEU A 55 -1.54 7.61 -9.10
C LEU A 55 -1.17 7.59 -10.60
N ARG A 56 -0.91 6.41 -11.16
CA ARG A 56 -0.62 6.26 -12.60
C ARG A 56 -1.84 6.52 -13.48
N ALA A 57 -3.04 6.30 -12.96
CA ALA A 57 -4.28 6.62 -13.66
C ALA A 57 -4.57 8.14 -13.67
N GLY A 58 -3.76 8.95 -13.00
CA GLY A 58 -3.92 10.41 -12.96
C GLY A 58 -5.02 10.88 -12.01
N CYS A 59 -5.38 10.08 -10.99
CA CYS A 59 -6.34 10.51 -9.98
C CYS A 59 -5.82 11.71 -9.18
N GLU A 60 -6.73 12.63 -8.87
CA GLU A 60 -6.49 13.76 -7.99
C GLU A 60 -5.98 13.33 -6.62
N ALA A 61 -4.99 14.03 -6.07
CA ALA A 61 -4.32 13.68 -4.81
C ALA A 61 -5.29 13.52 -3.61
N SER A 62 -6.40 14.26 -3.63
CA SER A 62 -7.47 14.19 -2.62
C SER A 62 -8.30 12.90 -2.70
N GLN A 63 -8.32 12.24 -3.87
CA GLN A 63 -9.11 11.04 -4.12
C GLN A 63 -8.26 9.76 -4.11
N VAL A 64 -6.92 9.88 -4.18
CA VAL A 64 -6.01 8.72 -4.22
C VAL A 64 -6.27 7.74 -3.08
N ALA A 65 -6.45 8.23 -1.85
CA ALA A 65 -6.67 7.36 -0.70
C ALA A 65 -7.98 6.55 -0.82
N VAL A 66 -9.08 7.21 -1.20
CA VAL A 66 -10.39 6.55 -1.36
C VAL A 66 -10.37 5.56 -2.52
N ALA A 67 -9.85 5.95 -3.67
CA ALA A 67 -9.77 5.08 -4.85
C ALA A 67 -8.84 3.88 -4.62
N ALA A 68 -7.70 4.10 -3.93
CA ALA A 68 -6.79 3.01 -3.58
C ALA A 68 -7.39 2.07 -2.54
N GLU A 69 -8.16 2.59 -1.58
CA GLU A 69 -8.89 1.80 -0.60
C GLU A 69 -9.92 0.88 -1.30
N GLN A 70 -10.76 1.44 -2.16
CA GLN A 70 -11.76 0.71 -2.94
C GLN A 70 -11.12 -0.38 -3.81
N LEU A 71 -10.10 -0.02 -4.60
CA LEU A 71 -9.38 -0.99 -5.43
C LEU A 71 -8.75 -2.10 -4.60
N THR A 72 -8.27 -1.78 -3.39
CA THR A 72 -7.72 -2.79 -2.48
C THR A 72 -8.79 -3.73 -1.94
N ARG A 73 -9.98 -3.22 -1.59
CA ARG A 73 -11.12 -4.06 -1.19
C ARG A 73 -11.49 -5.02 -2.30
N GLU A 74 -11.68 -4.53 -3.53
CA GLU A 74 -11.99 -5.35 -4.70
C GLU A 74 -10.95 -6.45 -4.93
N LEU A 75 -9.66 -6.12 -4.88
CA LEU A 75 -8.57 -7.09 -5.07
C LEU A 75 -8.51 -8.14 -3.95
N LEU A 76 -8.81 -7.74 -2.71
CA LEU A 76 -8.83 -8.68 -1.59
C LEU A 76 -10.11 -9.54 -1.61
N GLU A 77 -11.25 -9.02 -2.06
CA GLU A 77 -12.50 -9.75 -2.25
C GLU A 77 -12.40 -10.80 -3.36
N GLN A 78 -11.71 -10.48 -4.45
CA GLN A 78 -11.42 -11.43 -5.53
C GLN A 78 -10.40 -12.51 -5.13
N ARG A 79 -9.72 -12.33 -4.00
CA ARG A 79 -8.86 -13.38 -3.45
C ARG A 79 -9.79 -14.41 -2.81
N PRO A 80 -9.89 -15.65 -3.35
CA PRO A 80 -10.67 -16.67 -2.68
C PRO A 80 -10.13 -16.81 -1.26
N THR A 81 -11.00 -16.69 -0.27
CA THR A 81 -10.82 -17.18 1.10
C THR A 81 -10.74 -18.70 1.05
N GLY A 82 -9.77 -19.21 0.30
CA GLY A 82 -9.43 -20.61 0.23
C GLY A 82 -8.53 -20.91 1.41
N LEU A 83 -8.99 -21.83 2.25
CA LEU A 83 -8.18 -22.59 3.19
C LEU A 83 -6.81 -22.94 2.57
N GLY A 84 -5.80 -22.14 2.86
CA GLY A 84 -4.44 -22.68 2.93
C GLY A 84 -4.36 -23.47 4.22
N PRO A 85 -3.76 -24.68 4.24
CA PRO A 85 -3.62 -25.42 5.49
C PRO A 85 -2.98 -24.51 6.54
N PRO A 86 -3.27 -24.70 7.83
CA PRO A 86 -2.61 -23.92 8.87
C PRO A 86 -1.11 -23.95 8.57
N ARG A 87 -0.40 -22.85 8.85
CA ARG A 87 1.06 -22.89 8.94
C ARG A 87 1.42 -23.76 10.15
N GLY A 88 1.12 -25.05 10.04
CA GLY A 88 1.78 -26.10 10.77
C GLY A 88 3.23 -26.00 10.36
N ILE A 89 4.06 -25.83 11.37
CA ILE A 89 5.47 -26.14 11.31
C ILE A 89 5.53 -27.61 10.86
N GLY A 90 5.70 -27.83 9.55
CA GLY A 90 5.75 -29.13 8.90
C GLY A 90 7.08 -29.25 8.13
N PRO A 91 7.79 -30.37 8.21
CA PRO A 91 9.23 -30.48 7.97
C PRO A 91 9.57 -30.61 6.48
N HIS A 92 9.26 -29.59 5.67
CA HIS A 92 9.70 -29.53 4.28
C HIS A 92 10.85 -28.54 4.07
N ALA A 93 11.89 -28.69 4.88
CA ALA A 93 13.22 -28.10 4.64
C ALA A 93 14.00 -28.79 3.50
N HIS A 94 13.35 -29.55 2.60
CA HIS A 94 14.06 -30.52 1.76
C HIS A 94 13.99 -30.33 0.23
N LEU A 95 13.48 -29.21 -0.29
CA LEU A 95 13.40 -29.00 -1.75
C LEU A 95 13.94 -27.64 -2.22
N LEU A 96 15.02 -27.16 -1.60
CA LEU A 96 15.91 -26.18 -2.22
C LEU A 96 17.30 -26.79 -2.42
N GLN A 97 17.36 -27.92 -3.11
CA GLN A 97 18.60 -28.29 -3.81
C GLN A 97 18.69 -27.44 -5.07
N VAL A 98 19.25 -26.24 -4.91
CA VAL A 98 19.72 -25.43 -6.04
C VAL A 98 21.05 -26.04 -6.51
N PRO A 99 21.21 -26.45 -7.78
CA PRO A 99 22.50 -26.90 -8.27
C PRO A 99 23.52 -25.77 -8.13
N ARG A 100 24.55 -25.95 -7.30
CA ARG A 100 25.66 -25.01 -7.24
C ARG A 100 26.43 -25.08 -8.58
N PRO A 101 26.74 -23.94 -9.22
CA PRO A 101 27.64 -23.95 -10.37
C PRO A 101 29.01 -24.44 -9.92
N ARG A 102 29.49 -25.50 -10.59
CA ARG A 102 30.85 -26.04 -10.42
C ARG A 102 31.83 -24.99 -10.91
N ARG A 103 32.53 -24.30 -10.01
CA ARG A 103 33.68 -23.47 -10.39
C ARG A 103 34.77 -24.40 -10.91
N ALA A 104 35.10 -24.28 -12.19
CA ALA A 104 36.30 -24.86 -12.75
C ALA A 104 37.50 -23.98 -12.35
N SER A 105 38.49 -24.57 -11.69
CA SER A 105 39.90 -24.17 -11.68
C SER A 105 40.70 -25.41 -11.32
#